data_AF-A0A4Q3AUD8-F1
#
_entry.id   AF-A0A4Q3AUD8-F1
#
_cell.length_a   1.000
_cell.length_b   1.000
_cell.length_c   1.000
_cell.angle_alpha   90.00
_cell.angle_beta   90.00
_cell.angle_gamma   90.00
#
_symmetry.space_group_name_H-M   'P 1'
#
loop_
_entity.id
_entity.type
_entity.pdbx_description
1 polymer ?
#
loop_
_entity_poly.entity_id
_entity_poly.type
_entity_poly.pdbx_seq_one_letter_code
_entity_poly.pdbx_strand_id
1 'polypeptide(L)'
;MNAAQITSRRQFIGHSGATVLALLAGIRSDLLAATPADGQFLFLEAEGFDNHGGWDLDQQSMDGMGSPYLLAHGLGVPVADAVTQVTFPSAGSYRIWVRTRDWVAPWNAPGAPGKFQLLIDGVAVKETFGTKNADWHWHDGGLVEVKEHATLALHDLTGFEGRCEAILFCKDPEFRPVEDIEALTRFRRKLLGLPDKPEDGGHYDLVVVGGGLAGTCAALSAARQGLQVALVQDRPVLGGNGSSEVRVWPEGTTRQQPYPHIGDICEELVVPMDRKKGNMNGLGAEYFDDVRKAKVVAAEPRLKLLVNHRAIQVEMGSEKAISAVVIQSTLTGRRQRLVAKLFADCTGDATVGYLAGADHDYSLAQPLMGSSNLFSVLDASKEEQVLKCECKDKSALTIAYEEGKTAQPFPRCPWALDLSNKPFPGRARFSKGGKDNLASFERQWYWESGFDKDQVRDIELIRDHNLRAMYGAWDALKNVDGLYPNHRLGWAAFIAGKRESRRLVGDVILDG
;
A
#
# COMPACT_ATOMS: atom_id res chain seq x y z
N MET A 1 15.16 35.87 35.91
CA MET A 1 15.41 34.41 35.95
C MET A 1 15.33 33.90 34.54
N ASN A 2 16.43 33.30 34.10
CA ASN A 2 16.68 32.79 32.76
C ASN A 2 15.76 31.61 32.40
N ALA A 3 15.35 31.55 31.14
CA ALA A 3 15.56 30.36 30.30
C ALA A 3 15.56 30.82 28.84
N ALA A 4 16.77 30.90 28.26
CA ALA A 4 17.00 31.19 26.87
C ALA A 4 16.44 30.07 26.00
N GLN A 5 15.65 30.41 24.98
CA GLN A 5 15.38 29.54 23.84
C GLN A 5 16.70 29.32 23.09
N ILE A 6 17.32 28.17 23.31
CA ILE A 6 18.39 27.68 22.47
C ILE A 6 17.74 27.15 21.18
N THR A 7 17.59 28.00 20.17
CA THR A 7 17.44 27.53 18.79
C THR A 7 18.76 26.88 18.37
N SER A 8 18.83 25.56 18.49
CA SER A 8 19.95 24.76 18.02
C SER A 8 19.98 24.77 16.49
N ARG A 9 21.15 25.10 15.91
CA ARG A 9 21.47 25.05 14.47
C ARG A 9 21.38 23.64 13.82
N ARG A 10 20.78 22.64 14.50
CA ARG A 10 20.92 21.20 14.18
C ARG A 10 19.61 20.46 13.92
N GLN A 11 18.54 21.20 13.67
CA GLN A 11 17.27 20.69 13.15
C GLN A 11 17.02 21.35 11.79
N PHE A 12 16.33 20.65 10.88
CA PHE A 12 15.88 21.23 9.62
C PHE A 12 14.87 22.35 9.91
N ILE A 13 15.33 23.61 9.97
CA ILE A 13 14.44 24.77 10.07
C ILE A 13 14.07 25.16 8.64
N GLY A 14 12.92 24.68 8.18
CA GLY A 14 12.26 25.27 7.02
C GLY A 14 11.82 26.68 7.36
N HIS A 15 12.59 27.70 6.98
CA HIS A 15 12.12 29.07 6.86
C HIS A 15 12.59 29.66 5.53
N SER A 16 11.62 30.21 4.82
CA SER A 16 11.69 30.92 3.54
C SER A 16 12.77 32.00 3.52
N GLY A 17 13.50 32.11 2.41
CA GLY A 17 14.40 33.24 2.15
C GLY A 17 15.16 33.06 0.84
N ALA A 18 14.83 33.89 -0.15
CA ALA A 18 15.53 33.99 -1.43
C ALA A 18 17.02 34.40 -1.25
N THR A 19 17.80 34.24 -2.33
CA THR A 19 19.23 34.62 -2.54
C THR A 19 20.22 33.62 -1.93
N VAL A 20 21.14 32.96 -2.63
CA VAL A 20 22.11 33.41 -3.65
C VAL A 20 22.55 32.25 -4.58
N LEU A 21 22.82 32.61 -5.83
CA LEU A 21 23.37 31.85 -6.97
C LEU A 21 24.76 31.18 -6.75
N ALA A 22 25.04 30.24 -7.68
CA ALA A 22 26.33 29.65 -8.11
C ALA A 22 26.80 28.40 -7.34
N LEU A 23 27.15 27.27 -7.97
CA LEU A 23 27.77 27.05 -9.29
C LEU A 23 27.13 25.90 -10.09
N LEU A 24 26.99 26.14 -11.40
CA LEU A 24 26.93 25.12 -12.46
C LEU A 24 28.35 24.66 -12.80
N ALA A 25 28.55 23.36 -13.01
CA ALA A 25 29.24 22.76 -14.17
C ALA A 25 29.66 21.31 -13.86
N GLY A 26 29.24 20.36 -14.70
CA GLY A 26 29.80 19.00 -14.73
C GLY A 26 28.76 17.92 -15.02
N ILE A 27 28.47 17.69 -16.30
CA ILE A 27 27.75 16.49 -16.76
C ILE A 27 28.71 15.30 -16.68
N ARG A 28 28.33 14.26 -15.94
CA ARG A 28 28.59 12.86 -16.35
C ARG A 28 27.38 12.01 -16.01
N SER A 29 26.92 11.32 -17.04
CA SER A 29 25.93 10.26 -17.02
C SER A 29 26.51 9.03 -16.32
N ASP A 30 25.92 8.64 -15.19
CA ASP A 30 25.79 7.26 -14.72
C ASP A 30 24.58 7.21 -13.77
N LEU A 31 23.54 6.48 -14.18
CA LEU A 31 22.39 6.15 -13.35
C LEU A 31 22.84 5.08 -12.37
N LEU A 32 23.05 5.43 -11.10
CA LEU A 32 23.01 4.60 -9.88
C LEU A 32 23.37 5.50 -8.67
N ALA A 33 22.53 5.49 -7.63
CA ALA A 33 22.69 6.17 -6.34
C ALA A 33 23.27 7.61 -6.37
N ALA A 34 22.40 8.62 -6.47
CA ALA A 34 22.82 10.01 -6.24
C ALA A 34 23.32 10.19 -4.81
N THR A 35 24.60 10.51 -4.62
CA THR A 35 25.18 10.83 -3.32
C THR A 35 24.69 12.22 -2.90
N PRO A 36 24.09 12.40 -1.70
CA PRO A 36 23.68 13.72 -1.26
C PRO A 36 24.88 14.66 -1.06
N ALA A 37 24.66 15.94 -1.37
CA ALA A 37 25.63 17.04 -1.46
C ALA A 37 26.41 17.43 -0.18
N ASP A 38 26.59 16.55 0.81
CA ASP A 38 27.45 16.83 1.98
C ASP A 38 28.22 15.59 2.50
N GLY A 39 28.12 14.42 1.87
CA GLY A 39 28.88 13.22 2.27
C GLY A 39 28.63 12.71 3.70
N GLN A 40 27.59 13.22 4.36
CA GLN A 40 27.21 12.89 5.75
C GLN A 40 26.06 11.90 5.84
N PHE A 41 25.27 11.75 4.77
CA PHE A 41 24.02 10.99 4.79
C PHE A 41 24.05 9.82 3.79
N LEU A 42 23.48 8.70 4.20
CA LEU A 42 22.90 7.70 3.30
C LEU A 42 21.40 7.63 3.61
N PHE A 43 20.56 7.79 2.60
CA PHE A 43 19.10 7.76 2.75
C PHE A 43 18.51 6.77 1.76
N LEU A 44 17.59 5.96 2.24
CA LEU A 44 16.96 4.88 1.49
C LEU A 44 15.46 4.93 1.75
N GLU A 45 14.67 5.01 0.68
CA GLU A 45 13.23 4.74 0.76
C GLU A 45 13.05 3.21 0.70
N ALA A 46 12.12 2.67 1.49
CA ALA A 46 11.95 1.22 1.60
C ALA A 46 11.47 0.59 0.28
N GLU A 47 10.68 1.29 -0.53
CA GLU A 47 10.29 0.82 -1.87
C GLU A 47 11.49 0.62 -2.80
N GLY A 48 12.61 1.32 -2.54
CA GLY A 48 13.83 1.28 -3.32
C GLY A 48 14.72 0.07 -3.05
N PHE A 49 14.30 -0.86 -2.17
CA PHE A 49 15.01 -2.11 -1.96
C PHE A 49 15.01 -2.96 -3.25
N ASP A 50 16.17 -3.53 -3.60
CA ASP A 50 16.35 -4.34 -4.81
C ASP A 50 15.47 -5.60 -4.82
N ASN A 51 15.24 -6.18 -3.64
CA ASN A 51 14.35 -7.31 -3.44
C ASN A 51 13.51 -7.07 -2.18
N HIS A 52 12.18 -7.09 -2.30
CA HIS A 52 11.30 -6.93 -1.15
C HIS A 52 11.12 -8.21 -0.32
N GLY A 53 11.65 -9.35 -0.79
CA GLY A 53 11.49 -10.63 -0.11
C GLY A 53 10.02 -11.01 -0.04
N GLY A 54 9.48 -11.11 1.17
CA GLY A 54 8.05 -11.30 1.40
C GLY A 54 7.28 -10.04 1.82
N TRP A 55 7.95 -8.89 1.90
CA TRP A 55 7.31 -7.61 2.25
C TRP A 55 6.48 -7.08 1.09
N ASP A 56 5.27 -6.61 1.37
CA ASP A 56 4.39 -5.97 0.40
C ASP A 56 4.60 -4.45 0.38
N LEU A 57 4.39 -3.83 -0.78
CA LEU A 57 4.51 -2.38 -0.93
C LEU A 57 3.13 -1.72 -0.80
N ASP A 58 2.88 -1.04 0.32
CA ASP A 58 1.64 -0.27 0.52
C ASP A 58 1.81 1.18 0.02
N GLN A 59 0.94 1.56 -0.91
CA GLN A 59 0.83 2.91 -1.47
C GLN A 59 -0.53 3.58 -1.18
N GLN A 60 -1.40 2.92 -0.41
CA GLN A 60 -2.77 3.39 -0.17
C GLN A 60 -2.82 4.58 0.79
N SER A 61 -1.85 4.69 1.69
CA SER A 61 -1.78 5.73 2.73
C SER A 61 -0.87 6.92 2.37
N MET A 62 -0.44 7.01 1.11
CA MET A 62 0.49 8.04 0.64
C MET A 62 0.00 9.48 0.84
N ASP A 63 -1.31 9.71 0.91
CA ASP A 63 -1.86 11.06 1.12
C ASP A 63 -1.54 11.63 2.52
N GLY A 64 -1.37 10.75 3.52
CA GLY A 64 -0.89 11.12 4.85
C GLY A 64 0.62 10.97 5.02
N MET A 65 1.24 10.07 4.24
CA MET A 65 2.62 9.63 4.42
C MET A 65 3.65 10.33 3.52
N GLY A 66 3.22 10.80 2.36
CA GLY A 66 4.11 11.36 1.32
C GLY A 66 4.88 10.31 0.49
N SER A 67 4.94 9.07 0.95
CA SER A 67 5.63 7.94 0.32
C SER A 67 4.91 6.62 0.63
N PRO A 68 5.13 5.58 -0.20
CA PRO A 68 4.73 4.23 0.14
C PRO A 68 5.65 3.65 1.23
N TYR A 69 5.35 2.45 1.70
CA TYR A 69 6.18 1.74 2.68
C TYR A 69 6.11 0.23 2.51
N LEU A 70 7.14 -0.47 2.97
CA LEU A 70 7.15 -1.93 3.02
C LEU A 70 6.40 -2.44 4.26
N LEU A 71 5.61 -3.49 4.06
CA LEU A 71 4.73 -4.12 5.04
C LEU A 71 4.98 -5.63 5.13
N ALA A 72 5.35 -6.14 6.31
CA ALA A 72 5.56 -7.57 6.55
C ALA A 72 4.23 -8.32 6.79
N HIS A 73 3.49 -8.59 5.71
CA HIS A 73 2.16 -9.22 5.76
C HIS A 73 2.24 -10.77 5.75
N GLY A 74 2.79 -11.33 6.83
CA GLY A 74 3.10 -12.75 6.95
C GLY A 74 2.00 -13.65 7.50
N LEU A 75 0.89 -13.08 7.96
CA LEU A 75 -0.25 -13.79 8.57
C LEU A 75 0.14 -14.66 9.78
N GLY A 76 1.12 -14.20 10.56
CA GLY A 76 1.65 -14.91 11.73
C GLY A 76 2.83 -15.83 11.45
N VAL A 77 3.37 -15.80 10.22
CA VAL A 77 4.66 -16.40 9.86
C VAL A 77 5.59 -15.30 9.39
N PRO A 78 6.80 -15.14 9.97
CA PRO A 78 7.75 -14.14 9.52
C PRO A 78 8.02 -14.21 8.01
N VAL A 79 7.99 -13.07 7.33
CA VAL A 79 8.26 -13.00 5.90
C VAL A 79 9.75 -13.02 5.60
N ALA A 80 10.12 -13.45 4.38
CA ALA A 80 11.50 -13.37 3.92
C ALA A 80 11.99 -11.91 3.87
N ASP A 81 13.26 -11.70 4.20
CA ASP A 81 13.86 -10.37 4.31
C ASP A 81 13.77 -9.57 3.00
N ALA A 82 13.46 -8.28 3.12
CA ALA A 82 13.74 -7.33 2.06
C ALA A 82 15.24 -7.01 2.10
N VAL A 83 15.93 -7.03 0.95
CA VAL A 83 17.39 -6.87 0.87
C VAL A 83 17.77 -5.86 -0.22
N THR A 84 18.79 -5.04 0.07
CA THR A 84 19.40 -4.15 -0.92
C THR A 84 20.89 -3.92 -0.63
N GLN A 85 21.64 -3.55 -1.66
CA GLN A 85 23.03 -3.13 -1.51
C GLN A 85 23.14 -1.62 -1.51
N VAL A 86 23.97 -1.08 -0.61
CA VAL A 86 24.17 0.36 -0.48
C VAL A 86 25.65 0.72 -0.48
N THR A 87 25.92 1.94 -0.91
CA THR A 87 27.23 2.58 -0.80
C THR A 87 27.13 3.79 0.11
N PHE A 88 27.74 3.70 1.27
CA PHE A 88 27.89 4.82 2.21
C PHE A 88 28.88 5.84 1.67
N PRO A 89 28.72 7.15 2.00
CA PRO A 89 29.70 8.17 1.62
C PRO A 89 31.14 7.90 2.07
N SER A 90 31.31 7.19 3.20
CA SER A 90 32.58 6.59 3.62
C SER A 90 32.30 5.51 4.67
N ALA A 91 33.26 4.61 4.93
CA ALA A 91 33.22 3.79 6.14
C ALA A 91 33.27 4.66 7.42
N GLY A 92 32.76 4.12 8.53
CA GLY A 92 32.85 4.72 9.86
C GLY A 92 31.54 4.65 10.66
N SER A 93 31.44 5.53 11.66
CA SER A 93 30.32 5.58 12.59
C SER A 93 29.14 6.38 12.02
N TYR A 94 27.94 5.80 12.07
CA TYR A 94 26.70 6.45 11.66
C TYR A 94 25.61 6.22 12.70
N ARG A 95 24.79 7.24 12.94
CA ARG A 95 23.52 7.09 13.65
C ARG A 95 22.43 6.68 12.67
N ILE A 96 21.66 5.67 13.04
CA ILE A 96 20.55 5.17 12.22
C ILE A 96 19.24 5.75 12.72
N TRP A 97 18.38 6.13 11.79
CA TRP A 97 16.97 6.43 12.00
C TRP A 97 16.14 5.58 11.04
N VAL A 98 15.16 4.85 11.55
CA VAL A 98 14.20 4.10 10.74
C VAL A 98 12.85 4.74 10.91
N ARG A 99 12.20 5.14 9.81
CA ARG A 99 10.85 5.68 9.88
C ARG A 99 9.82 4.55 9.87
N THR A 100 9.11 4.44 10.99
CA THR A 100 8.21 3.32 11.33
C THR A 100 7.17 3.79 12.35
N ARG A 101 6.24 2.90 12.72
CA ARG A 101 5.34 3.04 13.87
C ARG A 101 5.09 1.69 14.53
N ASP A 102 4.64 1.71 15.78
CA ASP A 102 3.90 0.58 16.34
C ASP A 102 2.44 0.68 15.88
N TRP A 103 2.05 -0.23 15.01
CA TRP A 103 0.76 -0.13 14.34
C TRP A 103 -0.44 -0.45 15.22
N VAL A 104 -0.26 -1.15 16.36
CA VAL A 104 -1.37 -1.42 17.31
C VAL A 104 -1.43 -0.41 18.45
N ALA A 105 -0.41 0.42 18.61
CA ALA A 105 -0.37 1.48 19.62
C ALA A 105 -1.54 2.48 19.58
N PRO A 106 -2.20 2.80 18.43
CA PRO A 106 -3.40 3.66 18.43
C PRO A 106 -4.54 3.17 19.33
N TRP A 107 -4.58 1.87 19.64
CA TRP A 107 -5.59 1.28 20.52
C TRP A 107 -5.09 0.99 21.93
N ASN A 108 -3.87 1.42 22.29
CA ASN A 108 -3.20 1.05 23.54
C ASN A 108 -3.17 -0.47 23.76
N ALA A 109 -3.06 -1.23 22.66
CA ALA A 109 -3.02 -2.68 22.71
C ALA A 109 -1.66 -3.17 23.28
N PRO A 110 -1.62 -4.31 23.99
CA PRO A 110 -0.38 -4.78 24.58
C PRO A 110 0.58 -5.37 23.54
N GLY A 111 1.85 -4.96 23.60
CA GLY A 111 2.91 -5.47 22.74
C GLY A 111 2.97 -4.80 21.37
N ALA A 112 3.99 -5.16 20.60
CA ALA A 112 4.28 -4.59 19.27
C ALA A 112 4.41 -5.74 18.26
N PRO A 113 3.31 -6.16 17.62
CA PRO A 113 3.34 -7.27 16.68
C PRO A 113 4.14 -6.94 15.43
N GLY A 114 4.12 -5.71 14.92
CA GLY A 114 4.90 -5.32 13.74
C GLY A 114 6.38 -5.04 14.01
N LYS A 115 7.00 -5.74 14.95
CA LYS A 115 8.41 -5.52 15.28
C LYS A 115 9.35 -6.24 14.30
N PHE A 116 10.45 -5.58 13.95
CA PHE A 116 11.44 -6.08 13.00
C PHE A 116 12.85 -5.60 13.35
N GLN A 117 13.85 -6.15 12.68
CA GLN A 117 15.25 -5.72 12.79
C GLN A 117 15.79 -5.19 11.47
N LEU A 118 16.69 -4.21 11.56
CA LEU A 118 17.57 -3.84 10.45
C LEU A 118 18.87 -4.65 10.59
N LEU A 119 19.26 -5.33 9.53
CA LEU A 119 20.53 -6.06 9.45
C LEU A 119 21.50 -5.28 8.54
N ILE A 120 22.76 -5.24 8.94
CA ILE A 120 23.87 -4.68 8.17
C ILE A 120 24.91 -5.80 8.00
N ASP A 121 25.20 -6.19 6.76
CA ASP A 121 26.06 -7.35 6.43
C ASP A 121 25.63 -8.63 7.18
N GLY A 122 24.31 -8.85 7.31
CA GLY A 122 23.73 -9.99 8.01
C GLY A 122 23.77 -9.91 9.55
N VAL A 123 24.28 -8.82 10.12
CA VAL A 123 24.31 -8.60 11.58
C VAL A 123 23.19 -7.65 11.98
N ALA A 124 22.32 -8.10 12.89
CA ALA A 124 21.22 -7.29 13.39
C ALA A 124 21.73 -6.10 14.21
N VAL A 125 21.17 -4.92 13.94
CA VAL A 125 21.29 -3.74 14.81
C VAL A 125 20.63 -4.06 16.15
N LYS A 126 21.21 -3.54 17.25
CA LYS A 126 20.74 -3.82 18.62
C LYS A 126 19.27 -3.42 18.85
N GLU A 127 18.85 -2.30 18.25
CA GLU A 127 17.49 -1.80 18.39
C GLU A 127 16.49 -2.66 17.61
N THR A 128 15.33 -2.92 18.22
CA THR A 128 14.18 -3.53 17.53
C THR A 128 13.18 -2.45 17.15
N PHE A 129 12.90 -2.33 15.86
CA PHE A 129 12.07 -1.28 15.28
C PHE A 129 10.58 -1.69 15.26
N GLY A 130 9.69 -0.72 15.04
CA GLY A 130 8.23 -0.96 15.01
C GLY A 130 7.62 -1.16 16.39
N THR A 131 8.28 -0.66 17.44
CA THR A 131 7.91 -0.90 18.86
C THR A 131 7.57 0.36 19.63
N LYS A 132 7.57 1.53 18.97
CA LYS A 132 7.39 2.83 19.60
C LYS A 132 6.34 3.63 18.85
N ASN A 133 5.62 4.46 19.60
CA ASN A 133 4.65 5.48 19.17
C ASN A 133 3.51 4.98 18.26
N ALA A 134 2.34 5.60 18.46
CA ALA A 134 1.19 5.37 17.59
C ALA A 134 1.44 5.96 16.21
N ASP A 135 1.89 7.20 16.10
CA ASP A 135 2.10 7.86 14.82
C ASP A 135 3.44 7.47 14.17
N TRP A 136 3.50 7.63 12.85
CA TRP A 136 4.74 7.50 12.10
C TRP A 136 5.79 8.48 12.59
N HIS A 137 6.98 7.97 12.89
CA HIS A 137 8.07 8.74 13.46
C HIS A 137 9.42 8.14 13.09
N TRP A 138 10.48 8.92 13.29
CA TRP A 138 11.86 8.42 13.20
C TRP A 138 12.26 7.68 14.49
N HIS A 139 12.34 6.36 14.39
CA HIS A 139 12.79 5.47 15.45
C HIS A 139 14.33 5.43 15.47
N ASP A 140 14.93 5.94 16.53
CA ASP A 140 16.39 5.95 16.75
C ASP A 140 16.96 4.54 16.91
N GLY A 141 17.87 4.16 16.01
CA GLY A 141 18.59 2.89 16.03
C GLY A 141 19.93 2.94 16.78
N GLY A 142 20.36 4.12 17.23
CA GLY A 142 21.67 4.33 17.83
C GLY A 142 22.81 4.38 16.82
N LEU A 143 24.05 4.30 17.32
CA LEU A 143 25.27 4.33 16.52
C LEU A 143 25.68 2.93 16.08
N VAL A 144 26.13 2.83 14.83
CA VAL A 144 26.71 1.62 14.24
C VAL A 144 27.99 1.93 13.48
N GLU A 145 28.84 0.93 13.34
CA GLU A 145 29.99 0.99 12.44
C GLU A 145 29.64 0.29 11.12
N VAL A 146 29.90 0.97 10.00
CA VAL A 146 29.61 0.45 8.66
C VAL A 146 30.84 0.51 7.77
N LYS A 147 30.90 -0.40 6.80
CA LYS A 147 31.82 -0.33 5.67
C LYS A 147 31.27 0.62 4.61
N GLU A 148 32.11 0.98 3.65
CA GLU A 148 31.69 1.79 2.51
C GLU A 148 30.61 1.08 1.67
N HIS A 149 30.78 -0.21 1.41
CA HIS A 149 29.74 -1.05 0.79
C HIS A 149 29.17 -1.99 1.84
N ALA A 150 27.84 -2.06 1.91
CA ALA A 150 27.15 -2.95 2.82
C ALA A 150 25.88 -3.53 2.20
N THR A 151 25.47 -4.68 2.69
CA THR A 151 24.12 -5.21 2.45
C THR A 151 23.21 -4.82 3.60
N LEU A 152 22.07 -4.21 3.29
CA LEU A 152 21.02 -3.92 4.26
C LEU A 152 19.87 -4.91 4.09
N ALA A 153 19.28 -5.34 5.20
CA ALA A 153 18.07 -6.16 5.17
C ALA A 153 17.06 -5.79 6.25
N LEU A 154 15.76 -5.86 5.91
CA LEU A 154 14.65 -5.76 6.86
C LEU A 154 14.21 -7.18 7.23
N HIS A 155 14.43 -7.54 8.50
CA HIS A 155 14.12 -8.87 9.02
C HIS A 155 12.87 -8.82 9.90
N ASP A 156 11.79 -9.41 9.41
CA ASP A 156 10.54 -9.55 10.15
C ASP A 156 10.71 -10.57 11.29
N LEU A 157 10.21 -10.24 12.48
CA LEU A 157 10.33 -11.10 13.66
C LEU A 157 9.04 -11.84 14.00
N THR A 158 7.91 -11.52 13.36
CA THR A 158 6.60 -11.97 13.85
C THR A 158 5.62 -12.41 12.77
N GLY A 159 5.71 -11.89 11.55
CA GLY A 159 4.70 -12.11 10.52
C GLY A 159 3.45 -11.22 10.66
N PHE A 160 3.51 -10.13 11.43
CA PHE A 160 2.34 -9.28 11.73
C PHE A 160 2.58 -7.79 11.46
N GLU A 161 2.63 -7.43 10.18
CA GLU A 161 2.51 -6.05 9.69
C GLU A 161 3.62 -5.11 10.17
N GLY A 162 4.87 -5.61 10.25
CA GLY A 162 6.03 -4.74 10.44
C GLY A 162 6.13 -3.72 9.32
N ARG A 163 6.56 -2.49 9.63
CA ARG A 163 6.50 -1.36 8.69
C ARG A 163 7.81 -0.63 8.59
N CYS A 164 8.29 -0.41 7.38
CA CYS A 164 9.44 0.44 7.15
C CYS A 164 9.15 1.35 5.96
N GLU A 165 9.23 2.66 6.19
CA GLU A 165 9.05 3.65 5.13
C GLU A 165 10.40 4.15 4.61
N ALA A 166 11.33 4.48 5.50
CA ALA A 166 12.65 4.93 5.10
C ALA A 166 13.71 4.62 6.16
N ILE A 167 14.97 4.57 5.72
CA ILE A 167 16.15 4.41 6.57
C ILE A 167 17.11 5.56 6.28
N LEU A 168 17.54 6.25 7.34
CA LEU A 168 18.49 7.33 7.27
C LEU A 168 19.70 6.99 8.16
N PHE A 169 20.88 7.01 7.56
CA PHE A 169 22.15 6.99 8.26
C PHE A 169 22.76 8.38 8.22
N CYS A 170 23.23 8.89 9.36
CA CYS A 170 23.88 10.19 9.46
C CYS A 170 25.18 10.11 10.27
N LYS A 171 26.26 10.74 9.79
CA LYS A 171 27.53 10.85 10.52
C LYS A 171 27.47 11.75 11.76
N ASP A 172 26.60 12.76 11.78
CA ASP A 172 26.42 13.62 12.95
C ASP A 172 25.59 12.86 14.02
N PRO A 173 26.18 12.44 15.14
CA PRO A 173 25.45 11.72 16.18
C PRO A 173 24.34 12.57 16.80
N GLU A 174 24.44 13.89 16.73
CA GLU A 174 23.45 14.82 17.30
C GLU A 174 22.35 15.20 16.31
N PHE A 175 22.42 14.75 15.06
CA PHE A 175 21.38 14.98 14.07
C PHE A 175 20.06 14.32 14.49
N ARG A 176 18.95 15.05 14.29
CA ARG A 176 17.59 14.54 14.49
C ARG A 176 16.77 14.89 13.24
N PRO A 177 16.21 13.90 12.52
CA PRO A 177 15.30 14.16 11.42
C PRO A 177 14.00 14.81 11.94
N VAL A 178 13.34 15.58 11.07
CA VAL A 178 12.05 16.23 11.38
C VAL A 178 10.89 15.35 10.94
N GLU A 179 9.76 15.49 11.65
CA GLU A 179 8.53 14.73 11.34
C GLU A 179 7.60 15.42 10.35
N ASP A 180 7.82 16.71 10.06
CA ASP A 180 7.01 17.47 9.10
C ASP A 180 7.10 16.87 7.69
N ILE A 181 5.96 16.45 7.14
CA ILE A 181 5.88 15.71 5.87
C ILE A 181 6.35 16.55 4.68
N GLU A 182 6.07 17.85 4.65
CA GLU A 182 6.53 18.71 3.57
C GLU A 182 8.05 18.91 3.61
N ALA A 183 8.61 19.18 4.79
CA ALA A 183 10.05 19.26 5.01
C ALA A 183 10.74 17.94 4.66
N LEU A 184 10.18 16.81 5.09
CA LEU A 184 10.67 15.49 4.78
C LEU A 184 10.61 15.22 3.26
N THR A 185 9.52 15.61 2.59
CA THR A 185 9.39 15.49 1.13
C THR A 185 10.47 16.29 0.39
N ARG A 186 10.77 17.52 0.83
CA ARG A 186 11.88 18.30 0.25
C ARG A 186 13.23 17.65 0.54
N PHE A 187 13.43 17.16 1.76
CA PHE A 187 14.66 16.53 2.22
C PHE A 187 14.98 15.25 1.43
N ARG A 188 14.05 14.28 1.39
CA ARG A 188 14.23 13.01 0.67
C ARG A 188 14.54 13.24 -0.81
N ARG A 189 13.82 14.17 -1.47
CA ARG A 189 14.02 14.47 -2.89
C ARG A 189 15.41 15.01 -3.17
N LYS A 190 15.91 15.89 -2.31
CA LYS A 190 17.27 16.42 -2.40
C LYS A 190 18.31 15.31 -2.20
N LEU A 191 18.14 14.45 -1.19
CA LEU A 191 19.09 13.37 -0.91
C LEU A 191 19.14 12.34 -2.04
N LEU A 192 18.00 12.03 -2.64
CA LEU A 192 17.87 11.07 -3.75
C LEU A 192 18.23 11.67 -5.13
N GLY A 193 18.64 12.94 -5.18
CA GLY A 193 18.95 13.63 -6.45
C GLY A 193 17.76 13.71 -7.41
N LEU A 194 16.54 13.74 -6.89
CA LEU A 194 15.32 13.79 -7.70
C LEU A 194 15.14 15.22 -8.26
N PRO A 195 14.76 15.38 -9.55
CA PRO A 195 14.54 16.70 -10.13
C PRO A 195 13.49 17.52 -9.39
N ASP A 196 13.72 18.82 -9.18
CA ASP A 196 12.72 19.70 -8.53
C ASP A 196 11.44 19.82 -9.36
N LYS A 197 11.58 19.90 -10.68
CA LYS A 197 10.46 19.94 -11.63
C LYS A 197 10.12 18.54 -12.12
N PRO A 198 8.83 18.22 -12.34
CA PRO A 198 8.46 16.97 -12.97
C PRO A 198 9.02 16.87 -14.39
N GLU A 199 9.40 15.67 -14.79
CA GLU A 199 9.83 15.34 -16.14
C GLU A 199 8.64 15.41 -17.12
N ASP A 200 8.90 15.60 -18.40
CA ASP A 200 7.83 15.55 -19.41
C ASP A 200 7.33 14.10 -19.58
N GLY A 201 6.06 13.87 -19.26
CA GLY A 201 5.39 12.58 -19.41
C GLY A 201 4.58 12.45 -20.70
N GLY A 202 4.53 13.51 -21.52
CA GLY A 202 3.91 13.55 -22.84
C GLY A 202 2.56 14.28 -22.90
N HIS A 203 2.05 14.37 -24.14
CA HIS A 203 0.79 15.00 -24.49
C HIS A 203 -0.22 13.96 -24.97
N TYR A 204 -1.45 14.04 -24.44
CA TYR A 204 -2.54 13.11 -24.72
C TYR A 204 -3.83 13.88 -25.03
N ASP A 205 -4.79 13.21 -25.65
CA ASP A 205 -6.14 13.77 -25.77
C ASP A 205 -6.91 13.61 -24.46
N LEU A 206 -6.73 12.45 -23.80
CA LEU A 206 -7.36 12.10 -22.52
C LEU A 206 -6.33 11.50 -21.55
N VAL A 207 -6.33 11.96 -20.30
CA VAL A 207 -5.64 11.28 -19.19
C VAL A 207 -6.70 10.70 -18.25
N VAL A 208 -6.66 9.38 -18.06
CA VAL A 208 -7.50 8.66 -17.09
C VAL A 208 -6.64 8.32 -15.88
N VAL A 209 -7.06 8.73 -14.69
CA VAL A 209 -6.32 8.46 -13.44
C VAL A 209 -7.13 7.50 -12.58
N GLY A 210 -6.59 6.31 -12.34
CA GLY A 210 -7.22 5.20 -11.64
C GLY A 210 -7.53 4.03 -12.57
N GLY A 211 -6.76 2.96 -12.44
CA GLY A 211 -6.86 1.71 -13.20
C GLY A 211 -7.87 0.72 -12.65
N GLY A 212 -8.91 1.19 -11.95
CA GLY A 212 -10.08 0.37 -11.60
C GLY A 212 -10.82 -0.13 -12.83
N LEU A 213 -11.85 -0.99 -12.65
CA LEU A 213 -12.69 -1.43 -13.78
C LEU A 213 -13.30 -0.23 -14.54
N ALA A 214 -13.80 0.79 -13.83
CA ALA A 214 -14.36 1.99 -14.44
C ALA A 214 -13.33 2.75 -15.29
N GLY A 215 -12.16 3.09 -14.73
CA GLY A 215 -11.13 3.84 -15.45
C GLY A 215 -10.49 3.04 -16.59
N THR A 216 -10.29 1.73 -16.40
CA THR A 216 -9.80 0.86 -17.48
C THR A 216 -10.80 0.79 -18.63
N CYS A 217 -12.10 0.64 -18.35
CA CYS A 217 -13.15 0.67 -19.37
C CYS A 217 -13.21 2.02 -20.09
N ALA A 218 -13.11 3.13 -19.35
CA ALA A 218 -13.10 4.48 -19.93
C ALA A 218 -11.91 4.69 -20.87
N ALA A 219 -10.70 4.27 -20.45
CA ALA A 219 -9.49 4.39 -21.25
C ALA A 219 -9.57 3.55 -22.53
N LEU A 220 -10.02 2.28 -22.44
CA LEU A 220 -10.21 1.41 -23.60
C LEU A 220 -11.23 1.98 -24.58
N SER A 221 -12.38 2.43 -24.08
CA SER A 221 -13.43 3.04 -24.91
C SER A 221 -12.92 4.27 -25.66
N ALA A 222 -12.25 5.19 -24.95
CA ALA A 222 -11.67 6.38 -25.54
C ALA A 222 -10.59 6.07 -26.59
N ALA A 223 -9.69 5.13 -26.26
CA ALA A 223 -8.63 4.69 -27.16
C ALA A 223 -9.20 4.03 -28.41
N ARG A 224 -10.27 3.23 -28.33
CA ARG A 224 -10.94 2.63 -29.49
C ARG A 224 -11.66 3.66 -30.36
N GLN A 225 -12.15 4.74 -29.76
CA GLN A 225 -12.86 5.81 -30.46
C GLN A 225 -11.96 6.85 -31.16
N GLY A 226 -10.64 6.85 -30.94
CA GLY A 226 -9.79 7.82 -31.63
C GLY A 226 -8.65 8.39 -30.82
N LEU A 227 -8.85 8.48 -29.50
CA LEU A 227 -8.05 9.36 -28.64
C LEU A 227 -6.69 8.74 -28.32
N GLN A 228 -5.67 9.59 -28.21
CA GLN A 228 -4.42 9.23 -27.51
C GLN A 228 -4.68 9.30 -26.00
N VAL A 229 -4.53 8.17 -25.31
CA VAL A 229 -4.91 8.03 -23.90
C VAL A 229 -3.70 7.66 -23.05
N ALA A 230 -3.54 8.32 -21.90
CA ALA A 230 -2.73 7.82 -20.80
C ALA A 230 -3.64 7.24 -19.71
N LEU A 231 -3.40 6.00 -19.30
CA LEU A 231 -4.06 5.37 -18.15
C LEU A 231 -3.05 5.26 -17.01
N VAL A 232 -3.27 6.03 -15.94
CA VAL A 232 -2.42 6.08 -14.75
C VAL A 232 -3.01 5.20 -13.66
N GLN A 233 -2.19 4.33 -13.06
CA GLN A 233 -2.58 3.45 -11.96
C GLN A 233 -1.47 3.43 -10.90
N ASP A 234 -1.84 3.65 -9.64
CA ASP A 234 -0.89 3.78 -8.52
C ASP A 234 -0.27 2.45 -8.08
N ARG A 235 -0.91 1.34 -8.43
CA ARG A 235 -0.49 -0.04 -8.13
C ARG A 235 0.08 -0.78 -9.34
N PRO A 236 0.74 -1.94 -9.16
CA PRO A 236 1.29 -2.70 -10.29
C PRO A 236 0.23 -3.39 -11.15
N VAL A 237 -1.03 -3.48 -10.68
CA VAL A 237 -2.11 -4.19 -11.36
C VAL A 237 -3.35 -3.33 -11.56
N LEU A 238 -4.16 -3.72 -12.55
CA LEU A 238 -5.44 -3.12 -12.89
C LEU A 238 -6.60 -3.84 -12.19
N GLY A 239 -7.78 -3.21 -12.17
CA GLY A 239 -9.02 -3.79 -11.64
C GLY A 239 -9.52 -3.15 -10.35
N GLY A 240 -8.70 -2.33 -9.69
CA GLY A 240 -9.10 -1.66 -8.44
C GLY A 240 -9.34 -2.70 -7.35
N ASN A 241 -10.52 -2.70 -6.72
CA ASN A 241 -10.86 -3.76 -5.76
C ASN A 241 -11.02 -5.14 -6.42
N GLY A 242 -11.26 -5.20 -7.74
CA GLY A 242 -11.31 -6.43 -8.54
C GLY A 242 -9.95 -6.87 -9.11
N SER A 243 -8.85 -6.45 -8.48
CA SER A 243 -7.51 -7.00 -8.74
C SER A 243 -7.22 -8.21 -7.84
N SER A 244 -6.11 -8.91 -8.10
CA SER A 244 -5.66 -9.99 -7.22
C SER A 244 -5.26 -9.54 -5.82
N GLU A 245 -5.04 -8.24 -5.60
CA GLU A 245 -4.59 -7.67 -4.31
C GLU A 245 -5.72 -7.52 -3.30
N VAL A 246 -6.94 -7.20 -3.76
CA VAL A 246 -8.10 -6.89 -2.90
C VAL A 246 -9.20 -7.95 -3.01
N ARG A 247 -9.37 -8.54 -4.20
CA ARG A 247 -10.24 -9.69 -4.48
C ARG A 247 -11.72 -9.49 -4.17
N VAL A 248 -12.21 -8.27 -4.35
CA VAL A 248 -13.65 -7.99 -4.43
C VAL A 248 -14.10 -8.24 -5.86
N TRP A 249 -14.96 -9.23 -6.02
CA TRP A 249 -15.52 -9.57 -7.31
C TRP A 249 -16.52 -8.51 -7.79
N PRO A 250 -16.52 -8.12 -9.07
CA PRO A 250 -17.52 -7.22 -9.61
C PRO A 250 -18.89 -7.90 -9.72
N GLU A 251 -19.88 -7.39 -8.99
CA GLU A 251 -21.24 -7.96 -8.92
C GLU A 251 -22.28 -7.21 -9.77
N GLY A 252 -21.85 -6.19 -10.52
CA GLY A 252 -22.75 -5.40 -11.38
C GLY A 252 -23.41 -6.24 -12.49
N THR A 253 -24.68 -5.95 -12.79
CA THR A 253 -25.38 -6.57 -13.92
C THR A 253 -24.97 -5.90 -15.23
N THR A 254 -24.44 -6.68 -16.17
CA THR A 254 -24.12 -6.24 -17.54
C THR A 254 -25.24 -6.62 -18.51
N ARG A 255 -25.28 -5.96 -19.67
CA ARG A 255 -26.14 -6.29 -20.83
C ARG A 255 -27.63 -6.37 -20.53
N GLN A 256 -28.10 -5.59 -19.55
CA GLN A 256 -29.52 -5.52 -19.20
C GLN A 256 -30.30 -4.74 -20.26
N GLN A 257 -31.53 -5.16 -20.56
CA GLN A 257 -32.41 -4.37 -21.42
C GLN A 257 -32.80 -3.05 -20.72
N PRO A 258 -32.92 -1.92 -21.44
CA PRO A 258 -32.85 -1.76 -22.90
C PRO A 258 -31.42 -1.54 -23.47
N TYR A 259 -30.38 -1.70 -22.66
CA TYR A 259 -28.99 -1.38 -23.01
C TYR A 259 -28.09 -2.62 -23.10
N PRO A 260 -28.25 -3.47 -24.14
CA PRO A 260 -27.60 -4.78 -24.22
C PRO A 260 -26.07 -4.74 -24.37
N HIS A 261 -25.49 -3.57 -24.62
CA HIS A 261 -24.04 -3.37 -24.79
C HIS A 261 -23.34 -2.79 -23.55
N ILE A 262 -24.10 -2.36 -22.52
CA ILE A 262 -23.49 -1.85 -21.29
C ILE A 262 -22.75 -3.01 -20.59
N GLY A 263 -21.45 -2.81 -20.38
CA GLY A 263 -20.58 -3.79 -19.74
C GLY A 263 -19.76 -4.66 -20.71
N ASP A 264 -19.88 -4.51 -22.03
CA ASP A 264 -19.11 -5.31 -23.00
C ASP A 264 -17.60 -5.26 -22.74
N ILE A 265 -17.05 -4.06 -22.52
CA ILE A 265 -15.62 -3.89 -22.19
C ILE A 265 -15.29 -4.50 -20.81
N CYS A 266 -16.21 -4.44 -19.85
CA CYS A 266 -15.98 -5.05 -18.53
C CYS A 266 -15.83 -6.57 -18.64
N GLU A 267 -16.67 -7.23 -19.44
CA GLU A 267 -16.60 -8.68 -19.72
C GLU A 267 -15.32 -9.09 -20.46
N GLU A 268 -14.70 -8.18 -21.22
CA GLU A 268 -13.36 -8.41 -21.78
C GLU A 268 -12.27 -8.46 -20.69
N LEU A 269 -12.45 -7.70 -19.60
CA LEU A 269 -11.46 -7.57 -18.53
C LEU A 269 -11.58 -8.66 -17.46
N VAL A 270 -12.78 -9.14 -17.18
CA VAL A 270 -13.04 -10.15 -16.14
C VAL A 270 -13.13 -11.55 -16.75
N VAL A 271 -12.83 -12.59 -15.96
CA VAL A 271 -13.04 -13.97 -16.42
C VAL A 271 -14.55 -14.25 -16.49
N PRO A 272 -15.03 -15.01 -17.50
CA PRO A 272 -16.45 -15.33 -17.62
C PRO A 272 -16.99 -16.00 -16.35
N MET A 273 -18.07 -15.44 -15.83
CA MET A 273 -18.64 -15.88 -14.56
C MET A 273 -19.57 -17.08 -14.77
N ASP A 274 -19.32 -18.18 -14.04
CA ASP A 274 -20.37 -19.15 -13.76
C ASP A 274 -21.10 -18.73 -12.49
N ARG A 275 -22.24 -18.04 -12.65
CA ARG A 275 -23.08 -17.53 -11.54
C ARG A 275 -23.56 -18.63 -10.59
N LYS A 276 -23.41 -19.91 -10.93
CA LYS A 276 -23.73 -21.05 -10.05
C LYS A 276 -22.62 -21.36 -9.03
N LYS A 277 -21.42 -20.78 -9.16
CA LYS A 277 -20.26 -21.09 -8.30
C LYS A 277 -20.25 -20.38 -6.94
N GLY A 278 -21.28 -19.58 -6.62
CA GLY A 278 -21.41 -18.92 -5.31
C GLY A 278 -20.54 -17.66 -5.19
N ASN A 279 -20.15 -17.32 -3.96
CA ASN A 279 -19.37 -16.12 -3.66
C ASN A 279 -17.95 -16.20 -4.28
N MET A 280 -17.64 -15.25 -5.16
CA MET A 280 -16.36 -15.15 -5.86
C MET A 280 -15.32 -14.29 -5.13
N ASN A 281 -15.75 -13.54 -4.10
CA ASN A 281 -14.86 -12.70 -3.30
C ASN A 281 -13.76 -13.54 -2.64
N GLY A 282 -12.54 -13.01 -2.59
CA GLY A 282 -11.39 -13.63 -1.92
C GLY A 282 -10.99 -15.02 -2.43
N LEU A 283 -11.43 -15.43 -3.63
CA LEU A 283 -10.89 -16.62 -4.32
C LEU A 283 -9.42 -16.41 -4.72
N GLY A 284 -8.78 -17.43 -5.31
CA GLY A 284 -7.39 -17.33 -5.77
C GLY A 284 -7.16 -16.20 -6.79
N ALA A 285 -5.92 -15.69 -6.88
CA ALA A 285 -5.56 -14.60 -7.80
C ALA A 285 -5.91 -14.91 -9.26
N GLU A 286 -5.91 -16.19 -9.64
CA GLU A 286 -6.23 -16.66 -11.00
C GLU A 286 -7.67 -16.33 -11.44
N TYR A 287 -8.60 -16.13 -10.51
CA TYR A 287 -9.95 -15.71 -10.85
C TYR A 287 -10.03 -14.22 -11.19
N PHE A 288 -9.14 -13.41 -10.63
CA PHE A 288 -9.09 -11.98 -10.93
C PHE A 288 -8.31 -11.72 -12.23
N ASP A 289 -7.31 -12.56 -12.54
CA ASP A 289 -6.59 -12.59 -13.83
C ASP A 289 -6.08 -11.20 -14.28
N ASP A 290 -5.12 -10.66 -13.54
CA ASP A 290 -4.52 -9.36 -13.86
C ASP A 290 -3.76 -9.38 -15.19
N VAL A 291 -3.28 -10.55 -15.61
CA VAL A 291 -2.63 -10.76 -16.91
C VAL A 291 -3.63 -10.53 -18.06
N ARG A 292 -4.88 -11.01 -17.95
CA ARG A 292 -5.93 -10.72 -18.92
C ARG A 292 -6.18 -9.23 -19.06
N LYS A 293 -6.35 -8.52 -17.94
CA LYS A 293 -6.57 -7.05 -17.95
C LYS A 293 -5.41 -6.33 -18.64
N ALA A 294 -4.17 -6.67 -18.29
CA ALA A 294 -2.98 -6.09 -18.89
C ALA A 294 -2.88 -6.37 -20.40
N LYS A 295 -3.21 -7.60 -20.84
CA LYS A 295 -3.22 -7.96 -22.26
C LYS A 295 -4.24 -7.18 -23.08
N VAL A 296 -5.46 -7.02 -22.56
CA VAL A 296 -6.51 -6.24 -23.24
C VAL A 296 -6.07 -4.79 -23.42
N VAL A 297 -5.50 -4.18 -22.38
CA VAL A 297 -4.99 -2.81 -22.44
C VAL A 297 -3.80 -2.68 -23.39
N ALA A 298 -2.84 -3.61 -23.33
CA ALA A 298 -1.65 -3.61 -24.19
C ALA A 298 -1.96 -3.82 -25.68
N ALA A 299 -3.12 -4.38 -26.01
CA ALA A 299 -3.56 -4.55 -27.38
C ALA A 299 -4.03 -3.24 -28.04
N GLU A 300 -4.28 -2.18 -27.26
CA GLU A 300 -4.76 -0.90 -27.78
C GLU A 300 -3.60 0.06 -28.10
N PRO A 301 -3.28 0.32 -29.38
CA PRO A 301 -2.08 1.06 -29.77
C PRO A 301 -2.09 2.55 -29.39
N ARG A 302 -3.26 3.11 -29.06
CA ARG A 302 -3.45 4.51 -28.65
C ARG A 302 -3.53 4.69 -27.13
N LEU A 303 -3.34 3.61 -26.36
CA LEU A 303 -3.43 3.62 -24.91
C LEU A 303 -2.06 3.34 -24.30
N LYS A 304 -1.50 4.32 -23.60
CA LYS A 304 -0.28 4.15 -22.80
C LYS A 304 -0.65 3.87 -21.34
N LEU A 305 -0.29 2.68 -20.87
CA LEU A 305 -0.46 2.28 -19.48
C LEU A 305 0.73 2.73 -18.62
N LEU A 306 0.45 3.37 -17.49
CA LEU A 306 1.41 3.85 -16.49
C LEU A 306 1.04 3.27 -15.11
N VAL A 307 1.44 2.03 -14.85
CA VAL A 307 1.32 1.38 -13.52
C VAL A 307 2.38 1.90 -12.55
N ASN A 308 2.18 1.73 -11.25
CA ASN A 308 3.05 2.25 -10.18
C ASN A 308 3.26 3.78 -10.26
N HIS A 309 2.21 4.52 -10.62
CA HIS A 309 2.22 5.97 -10.68
C HIS A 309 0.96 6.56 -10.02
N ARG A 310 1.16 7.39 -8.98
CA ARG A 310 0.08 8.06 -8.26
C ARG A 310 -0.02 9.51 -8.71
N ALA A 311 -1.23 10.01 -8.97
CA ALA A 311 -1.43 11.46 -9.17
C ALA A 311 -1.27 12.19 -7.83
N ILE A 312 -0.40 13.19 -7.79
CA ILE A 312 -0.06 13.93 -6.56
C ILE A 312 -0.36 15.43 -6.65
N GLN A 313 -0.56 15.95 -7.86
CA GLN A 313 -0.84 17.36 -8.09
C GLN A 313 -1.59 17.54 -9.41
N VAL A 314 -2.41 18.59 -9.47
CA VAL A 314 -3.12 19.05 -10.67
C VAL A 314 -2.66 20.46 -11.00
N GLU A 315 -2.51 20.76 -12.29
CA GLU A 315 -2.23 22.11 -12.79
C GLU A 315 -3.43 22.66 -13.54
N MET A 316 -3.98 23.77 -13.04
CA MET A 316 -5.08 24.48 -13.67
C MET A 316 -4.57 25.38 -14.79
N GLY A 317 -5.14 25.24 -16.00
CA GLY A 317 -4.88 26.16 -17.13
C GLY A 317 -5.79 27.40 -17.10
N SER A 318 -6.93 27.29 -16.42
CA SER A 318 -7.83 28.39 -16.07
C SER A 318 -8.62 28.00 -14.82
N GLU A 319 -9.47 28.88 -14.30
CA GLU A 319 -10.35 28.59 -13.16
C GLU A 319 -11.22 27.32 -13.36
N LYS A 320 -11.54 26.96 -14.61
CA LYS A 320 -12.47 25.87 -14.93
C LYS A 320 -11.86 24.75 -15.77
N ALA A 321 -10.54 24.76 -16.00
CA ALA A 321 -9.90 23.80 -16.89
C ALA A 321 -8.58 23.30 -16.31
N ILE A 322 -8.48 21.98 -16.15
CA ILE A 322 -7.21 21.30 -15.88
C ILE A 322 -6.37 21.34 -17.16
N SER A 323 -5.07 21.61 -17.03
CA SER A 323 -4.11 21.60 -18.12
C SER A 323 -3.12 20.44 -18.05
N ALA A 324 -2.81 19.96 -16.85
CA ALA A 324 -1.94 18.81 -16.63
C ALA A 324 -2.19 18.15 -15.27
N VAL A 325 -1.75 16.89 -15.16
CA VAL A 325 -1.59 16.20 -13.88
C VAL A 325 -0.12 15.84 -13.68
N VAL A 326 0.35 15.93 -12.45
CA VAL A 326 1.68 15.45 -12.06
C VAL A 326 1.50 14.13 -11.34
N ILE A 327 2.18 13.10 -11.87
CA ILE A 327 2.20 11.75 -11.31
C ILE A 327 3.56 11.47 -10.70
N GLN A 328 3.59 10.70 -9.61
CA GLN A 328 4.80 10.25 -8.93
C GLN A 328 4.88 8.74 -9.00
N SER A 329 6.04 8.21 -9.40
CA SER A 329 6.31 6.79 -9.33
C SER A 329 6.31 6.32 -7.88
N THR A 330 5.55 5.27 -7.58
CA THR A 330 5.50 4.63 -6.26
C THR A 330 6.69 3.70 -6.00
N LEU A 331 7.65 3.63 -6.93
CA LEU A 331 8.87 2.83 -6.80
C LEU A 331 10.14 3.68 -6.74
N THR A 332 10.13 4.87 -7.36
CA THR A 332 11.35 5.68 -7.56
C THR A 332 11.23 7.11 -7.07
N GLY A 333 10.03 7.57 -6.69
CA GLY A 333 9.78 8.97 -6.32
C GLY A 333 9.93 9.99 -7.48
N ARG A 334 10.29 9.54 -8.68
CA ARG A 334 10.35 10.39 -9.89
C ARG A 334 8.96 10.89 -10.25
N ARG A 335 8.91 12.12 -10.76
CA ARG A 335 7.67 12.80 -11.10
C ARG A 335 7.60 13.06 -12.59
N GLN A 336 6.44 12.83 -13.19
CA GLN A 336 6.16 13.12 -14.58
C GLN A 336 4.94 14.02 -14.69
N ARG A 337 4.95 14.92 -15.68
CA ARG A 337 3.86 15.84 -15.98
C ARG A 337 3.15 15.37 -17.25
N LEU A 338 1.86 15.05 -17.14
CA LEU A 338 1.02 14.63 -18.27
C LEU A 338 0.11 15.79 -18.68
N VAL A 339 0.19 16.21 -19.95
CA VAL A 339 -0.67 17.26 -20.51
C VAL A 339 -1.80 16.63 -21.29
N ALA A 340 -3.03 17.11 -21.09
CA ALA A 340 -4.18 16.67 -21.87
C ALA A 340 -5.26 17.73 -21.99
N LYS A 341 -6.20 17.52 -22.91
CA LYS A 341 -7.41 18.34 -23.08
C LYS A 341 -8.53 17.88 -22.16
N LEU A 342 -8.61 16.58 -21.92
CA LEU A 342 -9.63 15.94 -21.09
C LEU A 342 -8.98 15.10 -19.99
N PHE A 343 -9.66 15.02 -18.86
CA PHE A 343 -9.24 14.23 -17.70
C PHE A 343 -10.43 13.42 -17.19
N ALA A 344 -10.19 12.17 -16.83
CA ALA A 344 -11.16 11.33 -16.13
C ALA A 344 -10.58 10.92 -14.77
N ASP A 345 -11.24 11.37 -13.71
CA ASP A 345 -10.92 10.94 -12.35
C ASP A 345 -11.65 9.63 -12.05
N CYS A 346 -10.88 8.56 -11.95
CA CYS A 346 -11.32 7.21 -11.67
C CYS A 346 -10.54 6.63 -10.47
N THR A 347 -10.00 7.48 -9.59
CA THR A 347 -9.13 7.04 -8.48
C THR A 347 -9.90 6.32 -7.37
N GLY A 348 -11.23 6.45 -7.35
CA GLY A 348 -12.09 6.00 -6.26
C GLY A 348 -12.11 6.96 -5.05
N ASP A 349 -11.18 7.91 -4.97
CA ASP A 349 -11.06 8.94 -3.91
C ASP A 349 -11.35 10.37 -4.40
N ALA A 350 -11.74 10.49 -5.68
CA ALA A 350 -11.87 11.74 -6.42
C ALA A 350 -10.64 12.66 -6.29
N THR A 351 -9.45 12.06 -6.36
CA THR A 351 -8.18 12.73 -6.04
C THR A 351 -7.90 13.88 -7.00
N VAL A 352 -8.10 13.68 -8.30
CA VAL A 352 -7.83 14.70 -9.33
C VAL A 352 -8.84 15.83 -9.23
N GLY A 353 -10.13 15.51 -9.09
CA GLY A 353 -11.18 16.53 -8.93
C GLY A 353 -10.99 17.34 -7.64
N TYR A 354 -10.70 16.67 -6.53
CA TYR A 354 -10.42 17.33 -5.25
C TYR A 354 -9.21 18.26 -5.34
N LEU A 355 -8.09 17.80 -5.92
CA LEU A 355 -6.88 18.61 -6.11
C LEU A 355 -7.07 19.76 -7.11
N ALA A 356 -8.02 19.64 -8.04
CA ALA A 356 -8.42 20.71 -8.95
C ALA A 356 -9.30 21.78 -8.28
N GLY A 357 -9.76 21.55 -7.05
CA GLY A 357 -10.69 22.43 -6.35
C GLY A 357 -12.14 22.26 -6.79
N ALA A 358 -12.51 21.11 -7.36
CA ALA A 358 -13.89 20.83 -7.74
C ALA A 358 -14.79 20.67 -6.51
N ASP A 359 -16.05 21.08 -6.67
CA ASP A 359 -17.09 20.82 -5.69
C ASP A 359 -17.25 19.32 -5.46
N HIS A 360 -17.39 18.93 -4.19
CA HIS A 360 -17.56 17.54 -3.80
C HIS A 360 -18.39 17.43 -2.54
N ASP A 361 -19.11 16.32 -2.41
CA ASP A 361 -19.79 15.91 -1.20
C ASP A 361 -18.96 14.82 -0.52
N TYR A 362 -18.77 14.97 0.79
CA TYR A 362 -18.24 13.91 1.65
C TYR A 362 -18.75 14.10 3.07
N SER A 363 -19.56 13.15 3.53
CA SER A 363 -20.15 13.16 4.87
C SER A 363 -19.76 11.90 5.63
N LEU A 364 -19.31 12.10 6.87
CA LEU A 364 -19.18 11.01 7.86
C LEU A 364 -20.51 10.70 8.56
N ALA A 365 -21.56 11.47 8.29
CA ALA A 365 -22.89 11.30 8.84
C ALA A 365 -23.80 10.54 7.86
N GLN A 366 -23.87 9.21 8.03
CA GLN A 366 -24.86 8.24 7.50
C GLN A 366 -24.89 7.90 5.99
N PRO A 367 -25.28 6.63 5.69
CA PRO A 367 -24.50 5.45 6.02
C PRO A 367 -23.34 5.31 5.02
N LEU A 368 -22.14 5.72 5.44
CA LEU A 368 -20.91 5.48 4.71
C LEU A 368 -20.57 3.99 4.75
N MET A 369 -20.36 3.35 3.61
CA MET A 369 -19.91 1.96 3.58
C MET A 369 -18.44 1.85 4.01
N GLY A 370 -18.18 0.96 4.97
CA GLY A 370 -16.84 0.71 5.48
C GLY A 370 -15.91 0.08 4.44
N SER A 371 -14.61 0.17 4.70
CA SER A 371 -13.59 -0.55 3.93
C SER A 371 -13.45 -1.98 4.43
N SER A 372 -13.14 -2.89 3.51
CA SER A 372 -12.98 -4.33 3.79
C SER A 372 -11.52 -4.79 3.68
N ASN A 373 -11.18 -5.88 4.38
CA ASN A 373 -9.96 -6.66 4.15
C ASN A 373 -10.36 -8.14 4.03
N LEU A 374 -10.63 -8.58 2.80
CA LEU A 374 -10.98 -9.97 2.55
C LEU A 374 -9.81 -10.88 2.86
N PHE A 375 -10.13 -12.09 3.30
CA PHE A 375 -9.15 -13.13 3.60
C PHE A 375 -9.71 -14.52 3.33
N SER A 376 -8.82 -15.49 3.21
CA SER A 376 -9.12 -16.90 3.02
C SER A 376 -8.25 -17.79 3.91
N VAL A 377 -8.78 -18.94 4.27
CA VAL A 377 -8.16 -19.99 5.07
C VAL A 377 -7.82 -21.15 4.15
N LEU A 378 -6.66 -21.74 4.36
CA LEU A 378 -6.25 -22.97 3.69
C LEU A 378 -6.23 -24.13 4.68
N ASP A 379 -6.50 -25.33 4.17
CA ASP A 379 -6.35 -26.61 4.84
C ASP A 379 -5.02 -27.25 4.43
N ALA A 380 -4.03 -27.23 5.32
CA ALA A 380 -2.68 -27.73 5.02
C ALA A 380 -2.62 -29.26 4.93
N SER A 381 -3.73 -29.97 5.14
CA SER A 381 -3.83 -31.40 4.86
C SER A 381 -4.24 -31.72 3.42
N LYS A 382 -4.59 -30.70 2.63
CA LYS A 382 -5.00 -30.85 1.21
C LYS A 382 -3.91 -30.35 0.28
N GLU A 383 -3.33 -31.26 -0.47
CA GLU A 383 -2.28 -30.99 -1.47
C GLU A 383 -2.66 -29.84 -2.40
N GLU A 384 -3.87 -29.87 -2.98
CA GLU A 384 -4.32 -28.85 -3.92
C GLU A 384 -4.28 -27.43 -3.33
N GLN A 385 -4.63 -27.27 -2.05
CA GLN A 385 -4.63 -25.96 -1.40
C GLN A 385 -3.21 -25.52 -1.03
N VAL A 386 -2.34 -26.44 -0.62
CA VAL A 386 -0.92 -26.15 -0.35
C VAL A 386 -0.21 -25.72 -1.64
N LEU A 387 -0.37 -26.48 -2.73
CA LEU A 387 0.25 -26.20 -4.02
C LEU A 387 -0.25 -24.90 -4.64
N LYS A 388 -1.51 -24.51 -4.39
CA LYS A 388 -2.07 -23.23 -4.85
C LYS A 388 -1.89 -22.09 -3.86
N CYS A 389 -1.35 -22.32 -2.65
CA CYS A 389 -1.20 -21.22 -1.70
C CYS A 389 -0.32 -20.11 -2.27
N GLU A 390 -0.66 -18.87 -1.94
CA GLU A 390 0.12 -17.66 -2.21
C GLU A 390 0.79 -17.16 -0.92
N CYS A 391 0.97 -18.07 0.03
CA CYS A 391 1.64 -17.88 1.31
C CYS A 391 3.07 -17.37 1.10
N LYS A 392 3.52 -16.43 1.93
CA LYS A 392 4.91 -15.92 1.90
C LYS A 392 5.95 -17.02 2.18
N ASP A 393 5.55 -18.10 2.85
CA ASP A 393 6.37 -19.27 3.21
C ASP A 393 6.03 -20.53 2.39
N LYS A 394 5.44 -20.40 1.18
CA LYS A 394 4.92 -21.54 0.39
C LYS A 394 5.88 -22.73 0.25
N SER A 395 7.17 -22.48 0.01
CA SER A 395 8.17 -23.55 -0.12
C SER A 395 8.30 -24.36 1.17
N ALA A 396 8.37 -23.68 2.33
CA ALA A 396 8.42 -24.34 3.63
C ALA A 396 7.13 -25.10 3.92
N LEU A 397 5.97 -24.51 3.56
CA LEU A 397 4.67 -25.16 3.70
C LEU A 397 4.56 -26.44 2.87
N THR A 398 5.08 -26.42 1.63
CA THR A 398 5.08 -27.58 0.72
C THR A 398 5.96 -28.70 1.28
N ILE A 399 7.17 -28.38 1.75
CA ILE A 399 8.06 -29.35 2.39
C ILE A 399 7.39 -29.97 3.62
N ALA A 400 6.78 -29.15 4.49
CA ALA A 400 6.07 -29.65 5.67
C ALA A 400 4.93 -30.60 5.30
N TYR A 401 4.18 -30.32 4.23
CA TYR A 401 3.14 -31.21 3.72
C TYR A 401 3.71 -32.56 3.25
N GLU A 402 4.77 -32.55 2.45
CA GLU A 402 5.44 -33.77 1.96
C GLU A 402 5.98 -34.64 3.10
N GLU A 403 6.41 -34.02 4.20
CA GLU A 403 6.82 -34.69 5.44
C GLU A 403 5.65 -35.15 6.32
N GLY A 404 4.39 -34.91 5.91
CA GLY A 404 3.18 -35.26 6.67
C GLY A 404 2.88 -34.34 7.86
N LYS A 405 3.56 -33.19 7.98
CA LYS A 405 3.39 -32.22 9.06
C LYS A 405 2.28 -31.21 8.73
N THR A 406 1.04 -31.65 8.82
CA THR A 406 -0.14 -30.83 8.45
C THR A 406 -0.66 -29.92 9.56
N ALA A 407 -0.19 -30.08 10.80
CA ALA A 407 -0.63 -29.24 11.91
C ALA A 407 -0.17 -27.79 11.72
N GLN A 408 -1.08 -26.84 11.90
CA GLN A 408 -0.83 -25.41 11.69
C GLN A 408 -1.14 -24.62 12.97
N PRO A 409 -0.25 -24.59 13.98
CA PRO A 409 -0.46 -23.76 15.16
C PRO A 409 -0.51 -22.27 14.78
N PHE A 410 -1.24 -21.48 15.56
CA PHE A 410 -1.29 -20.02 15.41
C PHE A 410 -0.95 -19.37 16.76
N PRO A 411 -0.08 -18.34 16.82
CA PRO A 411 0.26 -17.71 18.09
C PRO A 411 -0.95 -17.03 18.73
N ARG A 412 -0.91 -16.85 20.05
CA ARG A 412 -1.86 -15.97 20.75
C ARG A 412 -1.64 -14.53 20.30
N CYS A 413 -2.73 -13.79 20.09
CA CYS A 413 -2.69 -12.39 19.62
C CYS A 413 -3.30 -11.44 20.65
N PRO A 414 -2.66 -11.18 21.79
CA PRO A 414 -3.21 -10.32 22.85
C PRO A 414 -3.39 -8.85 22.42
N TRP A 415 -2.73 -8.43 21.35
CA TRP A 415 -2.85 -7.11 20.72
C TRP A 415 -4.06 -6.98 19.78
N ALA A 416 -4.60 -8.11 19.32
CA ALA A 416 -5.76 -8.15 18.43
C ALA A 416 -7.05 -7.83 19.20
N LEU A 417 -8.19 -7.79 18.50
CA LEU A 417 -9.48 -7.67 19.18
C LEU A 417 -9.77 -8.95 19.96
N ASP A 418 -10.01 -8.83 21.28
CA ASP A 418 -10.38 -9.99 22.09
C ASP A 418 -11.82 -10.44 21.76
N LEU A 419 -11.90 -11.49 20.95
CA LEU A 419 -13.16 -12.12 20.56
C LEU A 419 -13.39 -13.46 21.28
N SER A 420 -12.59 -13.78 22.30
CA SER A 420 -12.66 -15.05 23.06
C SER A 420 -14.04 -15.36 23.61
N ASN A 421 -14.85 -14.35 23.95
CA ASN A 421 -16.21 -14.52 24.46
C ASN A 421 -17.28 -13.84 23.58
N LYS A 422 -16.97 -13.56 22.31
CA LYS A 422 -17.87 -12.85 21.39
C LYS A 422 -18.37 -13.78 20.28
N PRO A 423 -19.62 -13.59 19.81
CA PRO A 423 -20.13 -14.31 18.64
C PRO A 423 -19.64 -13.62 17.34
N PHE A 424 -19.22 -14.41 16.36
CA PHE A 424 -18.82 -13.95 15.03
C PHE A 424 -18.97 -15.10 14.01
N PRO A 425 -19.01 -14.82 12.69
CA PRO A 425 -19.15 -15.85 11.67
C PRO A 425 -18.07 -16.94 11.75
N GLY A 426 -18.46 -18.20 11.58
CA GLY A 426 -17.58 -19.38 11.71
C GLY A 426 -17.34 -19.89 13.12
N ARG A 427 -17.84 -19.18 14.15
CA ARG A 427 -17.92 -19.68 15.52
C ARG A 427 -19.30 -20.28 15.80
N ALA A 428 -19.38 -21.28 16.66
CA ALA A 428 -20.63 -21.97 16.98
C ALA A 428 -21.74 -21.01 17.49
N ARG A 429 -22.98 -21.26 17.08
CA ARG A 429 -24.21 -20.57 17.50
C ARG A 429 -24.31 -19.09 17.06
N PHE A 430 -23.65 -18.70 15.97
CA PHE A 430 -23.83 -17.37 15.37
C PHE A 430 -25.01 -17.37 14.39
N SER A 431 -26.13 -16.72 14.76
CA SER A 431 -27.41 -16.84 14.04
C SER A 431 -27.78 -15.68 13.11
N LYS A 432 -26.90 -14.68 12.88
CA LYS A 432 -27.15 -13.63 11.86
C LYS A 432 -26.80 -14.12 10.44
N GLY A 433 -27.46 -15.19 10.00
CA GLY A 433 -27.58 -15.56 8.59
C GLY A 433 -26.55 -16.54 8.00
N GLY A 434 -25.76 -17.26 8.80
CA GLY A 434 -24.73 -18.19 8.30
C GLY A 434 -24.73 -19.57 8.97
N LYS A 435 -24.16 -20.56 8.29
CA LYS A 435 -23.76 -21.84 8.89
C LYS A 435 -22.56 -21.61 9.81
N ASP A 436 -22.47 -22.33 10.92
CA ASP A 436 -21.31 -22.35 11.83
C ASP A 436 -20.12 -23.08 11.18
N ASN A 437 -19.49 -22.48 10.16
CA ASN A 437 -18.36 -23.08 9.46
C ASN A 437 -17.40 -22.02 8.85
N LEU A 438 -16.22 -22.46 8.41
CA LEU A 438 -15.21 -21.57 7.81
C LEU A 438 -15.73 -20.75 6.64
N ALA A 439 -16.70 -21.25 5.86
CA ALA A 439 -17.23 -20.53 4.72
C ALA A 439 -17.99 -19.24 5.10
N SER A 440 -18.51 -19.14 6.33
CA SER A 440 -19.06 -17.88 6.85
C SER A 440 -18.01 -16.99 7.50
N PHE A 441 -16.87 -17.55 7.92
CA PHE A 441 -15.74 -16.82 8.50
C PHE A 441 -14.95 -16.02 7.46
N GLU A 442 -14.59 -16.68 6.37
CA GLU A 442 -13.68 -16.14 5.35
C GLU A 442 -14.46 -15.56 4.15
N ARG A 443 -13.82 -14.67 3.38
CA ARG A 443 -14.33 -14.18 2.09
C ARG A 443 -15.70 -13.50 2.16
N GLN A 444 -16.13 -13.05 3.34
CA GLN A 444 -17.43 -12.39 3.57
C GLN A 444 -17.30 -10.89 3.87
N TRP A 445 -18.35 -10.15 3.52
CA TRP A 445 -18.53 -8.71 3.82
C TRP A 445 -18.73 -8.37 5.29
N TYR A 446 -18.71 -9.35 6.20
CA TYR A 446 -18.87 -9.12 7.64
C TYR A 446 -17.71 -8.30 8.24
N TRP A 447 -16.51 -8.40 7.64
CA TRP A 447 -15.29 -7.79 8.13
C TRP A 447 -15.04 -6.44 7.44
N GLU A 448 -15.97 -5.51 7.65
CA GLU A 448 -15.88 -4.11 7.22
C GLU A 448 -15.78 -3.18 8.46
N SER A 449 -15.04 -2.09 8.34
CA SER A 449 -14.97 -1.05 9.38
C SER A 449 -14.70 0.34 8.81
N GLY A 450 -14.58 1.34 9.69
CA GLY A 450 -14.35 2.73 9.28
C GLY A 450 -15.61 3.49 8.86
N PHE A 451 -16.80 2.96 9.14
CA PHE A 451 -18.09 3.61 8.85
C PHE A 451 -18.20 5.05 9.39
N ASP A 452 -17.38 5.40 10.38
CA ASP A 452 -17.31 6.69 11.07
C ASP A 452 -15.96 7.42 10.85
N LYS A 453 -15.17 7.01 9.85
CA LYS A 453 -13.80 7.48 9.61
C LYS A 453 -13.63 8.05 8.20
N ASP A 454 -12.63 8.94 8.06
CA ASP A 454 -12.26 9.49 6.75
C ASP A 454 -11.55 8.39 5.94
N GLN A 455 -12.23 7.86 4.93
CA GLN A 455 -11.78 6.73 4.10
C GLN A 455 -10.54 7.06 3.26
N VAL A 456 -10.17 8.34 3.19
CA VAL A 456 -8.94 8.79 2.52
C VAL A 456 -7.82 8.94 3.53
N ARG A 457 -8.06 9.68 4.62
CA ARG A 457 -7.01 10.01 5.61
C ARG A 457 -6.74 8.91 6.62
N ASP A 458 -7.77 8.20 7.05
CA ASP A 458 -7.71 7.19 8.11
C ASP A 458 -7.58 5.76 7.56
N ILE A 459 -7.32 5.58 6.26
CA ILE A 459 -7.37 4.26 5.62
C ILE A 459 -6.44 3.23 6.26
N GLU A 460 -5.24 3.66 6.68
CA GLU A 460 -4.29 2.79 7.39
C GLU A 460 -4.91 2.27 8.70
N LEU A 461 -5.53 3.16 9.49
CA LEU A 461 -6.17 2.83 10.75
C LEU A 461 -7.39 1.90 10.55
N ILE A 462 -8.18 2.15 9.51
CA ILE A 462 -9.36 1.33 9.15
C ILE A 462 -8.92 -0.08 8.77
N ARG A 463 -7.94 -0.18 7.86
CA ARG A 463 -7.34 -1.45 7.44
C ARG A 463 -6.82 -2.23 8.65
N ASP A 464 -6.05 -1.55 9.50
CA ASP A 464 -5.43 -2.16 10.67
C ASP A 464 -6.46 -2.63 11.70
N HIS A 465 -7.58 -1.92 11.85
CA HIS A 465 -8.69 -2.39 12.66
C HIS A 465 -9.28 -3.71 12.12
N ASN A 466 -9.46 -3.82 10.80
CA ASN A 466 -9.92 -5.05 10.16
C ASN A 466 -8.91 -6.20 10.38
N LEU A 467 -7.62 -5.95 10.26
CA LEU A 467 -6.58 -6.94 10.54
C LEU A 467 -6.62 -7.41 12.00
N ARG A 468 -6.76 -6.49 12.96
CA ARG A 468 -6.95 -6.85 14.38
C ARG A 468 -8.21 -7.69 14.61
N ALA A 469 -9.28 -7.45 13.86
CA ALA A 469 -10.51 -8.22 13.97
C ALA A 469 -10.32 -9.64 13.43
N MET A 470 -9.72 -9.76 12.25
CA MET A 470 -9.37 -11.03 11.61
C MET A 470 -8.46 -11.88 12.49
N TYR A 471 -7.32 -11.33 12.94
CA TYR A 471 -6.36 -12.05 13.78
C TYR A 471 -6.96 -12.44 15.14
N GLY A 472 -7.76 -11.57 15.75
CA GLY A 472 -8.44 -11.86 17.01
C GLY A 472 -9.48 -12.98 16.90
N ALA A 473 -10.22 -13.01 15.80
CA ALA A 473 -11.18 -14.07 15.51
C ALA A 473 -10.48 -15.40 15.23
N TRP A 474 -9.38 -15.38 14.48
CA TRP A 474 -8.58 -16.57 14.21
C TRP A 474 -7.89 -17.13 15.46
N ASP A 475 -7.35 -16.26 16.32
CA ASP A 475 -6.82 -16.63 17.64
C ASP A 475 -7.90 -17.30 18.51
N ALA A 476 -9.11 -16.73 18.56
CA ALA A 476 -10.23 -17.32 19.28
C ALA A 476 -10.57 -18.74 18.79
N LEU A 477 -10.73 -18.93 17.47
CA LEU A 477 -11.04 -20.23 16.89
C LEU A 477 -9.95 -21.28 17.14
N LYS A 478 -8.68 -20.90 16.96
CA LYS A 478 -7.54 -21.83 17.07
C LYS A 478 -7.17 -22.15 18.51
N ASN A 479 -7.04 -21.13 19.34
CA ASN A 479 -6.37 -21.23 20.63
C ASN A 479 -7.33 -21.19 21.82
N VAL A 480 -8.55 -20.68 21.67
CA VAL A 480 -9.59 -20.77 22.72
C VAL A 480 -10.49 -21.97 22.46
N ASP A 481 -11.01 -22.08 21.24
CA ASP A 481 -11.99 -23.12 20.89
C ASP A 481 -11.35 -24.44 20.45
N GLY A 482 -10.04 -24.43 20.13
CA GLY A 482 -9.31 -25.64 19.70
C GLY A 482 -9.73 -26.18 18.32
N LEU A 483 -10.28 -25.31 17.46
CA LEU A 483 -10.82 -25.69 16.16
C LEU A 483 -9.75 -25.63 15.06
N TYR A 484 -10.03 -26.33 13.97
CA TYR A 484 -9.27 -26.28 12.71
C TYR A 484 -7.75 -26.54 12.87
N PRO A 485 -7.31 -27.66 13.48
CA PRO A 485 -5.90 -27.90 13.80
C PRO A 485 -4.95 -27.87 12.58
N ASN A 486 -5.44 -28.28 11.40
CA ASN A 486 -4.66 -28.31 10.15
C ASN A 486 -4.82 -27.04 9.28
N HIS A 487 -5.63 -26.07 9.71
CA HIS A 487 -5.89 -24.88 8.90
C HIS A 487 -5.08 -23.68 9.36
N ARG A 488 -4.78 -22.76 8.44
CA ARG A 488 -4.17 -21.45 8.68
C ARG A 488 -4.78 -20.39 7.75
N LEU A 489 -4.57 -19.12 8.07
CA LEU A 489 -4.80 -18.03 7.12
C LEU A 489 -3.87 -18.25 5.91
N GLY A 490 -4.45 -18.29 4.72
CA GLY A 490 -3.74 -18.56 3.47
C GLY A 490 -3.50 -17.33 2.62
N TRP A 491 -4.38 -16.34 2.73
CA TRP A 491 -4.24 -15.05 2.08
C TRP A 491 -5.14 -14.03 2.79
N ALA A 492 -4.69 -12.80 2.92
CA ALA A 492 -5.53 -11.65 3.23
C ALA A 492 -5.10 -10.46 2.37
N ALA A 493 -6.04 -9.57 2.06
CA ALA A 493 -5.73 -8.32 1.38
C ALA A 493 -4.89 -7.43 2.32
N PHE A 494 -3.63 -7.17 1.94
CA PHE A 494 -2.70 -6.32 2.69
C PHE A 494 -3.05 -4.83 2.58
N ILE A 495 -3.86 -4.45 1.59
CA ILE A 495 -4.49 -3.13 1.43
C ILE A 495 -6.00 -3.24 1.59
N ALA A 496 -6.65 -2.15 1.97
CA ALA A 496 -8.09 -2.13 2.17
C ALA A 496 -8.86 -2.00 0.84
N GLY A 497 -9.95 -2.76 0.69
CA GLY A 497 -10.94 -2.56 -0.35
C GLY A 497 -11.85 -1.38 -0.01
N LYS A 498 -11.45 -0.18 -0.43
CA LYS A 498 -12.23 1.07 -0.25
C LYS A 498 -13.53 1.03 -1.03
N ARG A 499 -14.62 1.53 -0.45
CA ARG A 499 -15.93 1.55 -1.10
C ARG A 499 -16.38 2.97 -1.44
N GLU A 500 -16.48 3.81 -0.41
CA GLU A 500 -17.02 5.15 -0.53
C GLU A 500 -16.00 6.18 -0.03
N SER A 501 -15.99 7.34 -0.67
CA SER A 501 -15.13 8.47 -0.35
C SER A 501 -15.82 9.76 -0.84
N ARG A 502 -15.07 10.71 -1.39
CA ARG A 502 -15.60 11.94 -1.99
C ARG A 502 -16.39 11.65 -3.26
N ARG A 503 -17.59 12.20 -3.36
CA ARG A 503 -18.37 12.25 -4.60
C ARG A 503 -18.23 13.63 -5.23
N LEU A 504 -17.66 13.71 -6.43
CA LEU A 504 -17.62 14.98 -7.17
C LEU A 504 -19.03 15.43 -7.54
N VAL A 505 -19.26 16.74 -7.44
CA VAL A 505 -20.52 17.40 -7.83
C VAL A 505 -20.29 18.10 -9.16
N GLY A 506 -21.23 17.94 -10.08
CA GLY A 506 -21.17 18.55 -11.40
C GLY A 506 -22.53 18.60 -12.08
N ASP A 507 -22.55 18.99 -13.35
CA ASP A 507 -23.79 19.17 -14.14
C ASP A 507 -24.63 17.90 -14.26
N VAL A 508 -23.97 16.74 -14.24
CA VAL A 508 -24.60 15.42 -14.31
C VAL A 508 -24.13 14.59 -13.13
N ILE A 509 -25.11 14.11 -12.36
CA ILE A 509 -24.90 13.19 -11.27
C ILE A 509 -25.67 11.91 -11.63
N LEU A 510 -24.96 10.79 -11.70
CA LEU A 510 -25.60 9.48 -11.81
C LEU A 510 -26.12 9.10 -10.42
N ASP A 511 -27.44 8.93 -10.32
CA ASP A 511 -28.11 8.25 -9.20
C ASP A 511 -28.44 6.81 -9.60
N GLY A 512 -28.39 5.91 -8.61
CA GLY A 512 -28.59 4.47 -8.78
C GLY A 512 -29.95 4.02 -8.30
#